data_AF-G4YS42-F1
#
_entry.id   AF-G4YS42-F1
#
_cell.length_a   1.000
_cell.length_b   1.000
_cell.length_c   1.000
_cell.angle_alpha   90.00
_cell.angle_beta   90.00
_cell.angle_gamma   90.00
#
_symmetry.space_group_name_H-M   'P 1'
#
loop_
_entity.id
_entity.type
_entity.pdbx_description
1 polymer ?
#
loop_
_entity_poly.entity_id
_entity_poly.type
_entity_poly.pdbx_seq_one_letter_code
_entity_poly.pdbx_strand_id
1 'polypeptide(L)'
;MSIASLAPANSKKARTTAINSFTTFLAAESMTLEATHRLIDGDKTGKVLRIILDKYAYSLATSADKVRATNTCLAYYDNVKNWLVGKYP
;
A
#
# COMPACT_ATOMS: atom_id res chain seq x y z
N MET A 1 23.12 14.97 10.66
CA MET A 1 22.39 14.65 9.42
C MET A 1 21.41 13.53 9.72
N SER A 2 20.13 13.66 9.38
CA SER A 2 19.14 12.60 9.64
C SER A 2 19.22 11.55 8.53
N ILE A 3 19.14 10.26 8.87
CA ILE A 3 19.05 9.18 7.86
C ILE A 3 17.89 9.42 6.88
N ALA A 4 16.83 10.12 7.32
CA ALA A 4 15.70 10.50 6.48
C ALA A 4 16.05 11.45 5.33
N SER A 5 17.11 12.27 5.44
CA SER A 5 17.54 13.17 4.37
C SER A 5 18.34 12.48 3.26
N LEU A 6 18.71 11.21 3.46
CA LEU A 6 19.37 10.37 2.45
C LEU A 6 18.35 9.62 1.57
N ALA A 7 17.07 9.65 1.92
CA ALA A 7 16.02 9.10 1.08
C ALA A 7 15.94 9.93 -0.22
N PRO A 8 16.00 9.31 -1.41
CA PRO A 8 15.91 10.05 -2.67
C PRO A 8 14.63 10.88 -2.69
N ALA A 9 14.66 12.11 -3.21
CA ALA A 9 13.46 12.95 -3.37
C ALA A 9 12.36 12.24 -4.20
N ASN A 10 12.77 11.31 -5.07
CA ASN A 10 11.88 10.45 -5.86
C ASN A 10 11.03 9.48 -4.99
N SER A 11 11.42 9.23 -3.73
CA SER A 11 10.71 8.35 -2.79
C SER A 11 9.32 8.88 -2.40
N LYS A 12 9.14 10.21 -2.29
CA LYS A 12 7.83 10.80 -1.97
C LYS A 12 6.84 10.61 -3.12
N LYS A 13 7.28 10.85 -4.36
CA LYS A 13 6.46 10.66 -5.56
C LYS A 13 6.13 9.19 -5.80
N ALA A 14 7.10 8.29 -5.61
CA ALA A 14 6.87 6.85 -5.67
C ALA A 14 5.84 6.40 -4.63
N ARG A 15 5.97 6.86 -3.38
CA ARG A 15 4.99 6.58 -2.32
C ARG A 15 3.60 7.08 -2.66
N THR A 16 3.45 8.34 -3.10
CA THR A 16 2.15 8.89 -3.52
C THR A 16 1.53 8.07 -4.65
N THR A 17 2.34 7.67 -5.63
CA THR A 17 1.87 6.84 -6.76
C THR A 17 1.36 5.48 -6.29
N ALA A 18 2.11 4.83 -5.38
CA ALA A 18 1.72 3.55 -4.81
C ALA A 18 0.44 3.66 -3.95
N ILE A 19 0.30 4.73 -3.15
CA ILE A 19 -0.92 5.01 -2.37
C ILE A 19 -2.12 5.24 -3.30
N ASN A 20 -1.96 5.98 -4.40
CA ASN A 20 -3.03 6.17 -5.37
C ASN A 20 -3.47 4.83 -5.99
N SER A 21 -2.50 3.98 -6.35
CA SER A 21 -2.79 2.63 -6.85
C SER A 21 -3.54 1.78 -5.83
N PHE A 22 -3.16 1.88 -4.55
CA PHE A 22 -3.86 1.20 -3.46
C PHE A 22 -5.28 1.72 -3.27
N THR A 23 -5.50 3.03 -3.33
CA THR A 23 -6.85 3.62 -3.27
C THR A 23 -7.73 3.16 -4.44
N THR A 24 -7.18 3.03 -5.65
CA THR A 24 -7.90 2.45 -6.80
C THR A 24 -8.27 0.99 -6.55
N PHE A 25 -7.37 0.19 -5.98
CA PHE A 25 -7.67 -1.19 -5.57
C PHE A 25 -8.81 -1.24 -4.53
N LEU A 26 -8.75 -0.39 -3.50
CA LEU A 26 -9.82 -0.34 -2.50
C LEU A 26 -11.17 0.04 -3.13
N ALA A 27 -11.19 1.00 -4.04
CA ALA A 27 -12.40 1.39 -4.75
C ALA A 27 -12.98 0.22 -5.57
N ALA A 28 -12.13 -0.60 -6.20
CA ALA A 28 -12.57 -1.81 -6.90
C ALA A 28 -13.18 -2.86 -5.94
N GLU A 29 -12.67 -2.95 -4.70
CA GLU A 29 -13.26 -3.76 -3.62
C GLU A 29 -14.47 -3.06 -2.94
N SER A 30 -14.99 -1.96 -3.50
CA SER A 30 -16.07 -1.14 -2.89
C SER A 30 -15.75 -0.59 -1.49
N MET A 31 -14.46 -0.39 -1.21
CA MET A 31 -13.96 0.16 0.05
C MET A 31 -13.42 1.58 -0.15
N THR A 32 -13.57 2.41 0.87
CA THR A 32 -12.89 3.71 0.94
C THR A 32 -11.62 3.60 1.78
N LEU A 33 -10.67 4.50 1.55
CA LEU A 33 -9.45 4.57 2.36
C LEU A 33 -9.77 4.83 3.84
N GLU A 34 -10.77 5.68 4.12
CA GLU A 34 -11.24 5.96 5.48
C GLU A 34 -11.83 4.73 6.17
N ALA A 35 -12.71 3.99 5.48
CA ALA A 35 -13.29 2.76 6.02
C ALA A 35 -12.21 1.70 6.30
N THR A 36 -11.24 1.59 5.38
CA THR A 36 -10.08 0.71 5.54
C THR A 36 -9.26 1.06 6.78
N HIS A 37 -8.99 2.35 7.00
CA HIS A 37 -8.32 2.82 8.21
C HIS A 37 -9.11 2.47 9.47
N ARG A 38 -10.42 2.75 9.52
CA ARG A 38 -11.28 2.37 10.67
C ARG A 38 -11.25 0.86 10.96
N LEU A 39 -11.23 0.02 9.93
CA LEU A 39 -11.15 -1.43 10.09
C LEU A 39 -9.81 -1.88 10.68
N ILE A 40 -8.71 -1.27 10.24
CA ILE A 40 -7.37 -1.55 10.79
C ILE A 40 -7.27 -1.07 12.24
N ASP A 41 -7.71 0.16 12.52
CA ASP A 41 -7.72 0.74 13.87
C ASP A 41 -8.57 -0.09 14.86
N GLY A 42 -9.66 -0.69 14.38
CA GLY A 42 -10.51 -1.57 15.18
C GLY A 42 -9.91 -2.95 15.48
N ASP A 43 -8.89 -3.38 14.72
CA ASP A 43 -8.29 -4.70 14.86
C ASP A 43 -6.93 -4.65 15.59
N LYS A 44 -6.98 -4.93 16.89
CA LYS A 44 -5.78 -5.01 17.76
C LYS A 44 -4.85 -6.18 17.43
N THR A 45 -5.27 -7.11 16.57
CA THR A 45 -4.46 -8.29 16.24
C THR A 45 -3.58 -8.10 15.01
N GLY A 46 -3.78 -7.00 14.25
CA GLY A 46 -3.08 -6.73 12.99
C GLY A 46 -3.44 -7.66 11.83
N LYS A 47 -4.41 -8.57 12.01
CA LYS A 47 -4.90 -9.49 10.99
C LYS A 47 -5.54 -8.75 9.83
N VAL A 48 -6.34 -7.72 10.12
CA VAL A 48 -7.01 -6.91 9.08
C VAL A 48 -5.98 -6.23 8.20
N LEU A 49 -4.94 -5.62 8.79
CA LEU A 49 -3.83 -5.04 8.03
C LEU A 49 -3.16 -6.08 7.12
N ARG A 50 -2.88 -7.27 7.64
CA ARG A 50 -2.26 -8.36 6.86
C ARG A 50 -3.14 -8.80 5.69
N ILE A 51 -4.44 -9.02 5.92
CA ILE A 51 -5.40 -9.43 4.89
C ILE A 51 -5.50 -8.39 3.78
N ILE A 52 -5.55 -7.10 4.14
CA ILE A 52 -5.62 -6.01 3.15
C ILE A 52 -4.34 -5.96 2.30
N LEU A 53 -3.17 -6.15 2.93
CA LEU A 53 -1.88 -6.20 2.22
C LEU A 53 -1.79 -7.42 1.30
N ASP A 54 -2.23 -8.59 1.74
CA ASP A 54 -2.23 -9.82 0.93
C ASP A 54 -3.16 -9.68 -0.30
N LYS A 55 -4.38 -9.14 -0.10
CA LYS A 55 -5.30 -8.86 -1.21
C LYS A 55 -4.73 -7.85 -2.19
N TYR A 56 -4.08 -6.80 -1.68
CA TYR A 56 -3.44 -5.81 -2.54
C TYR A 56 -2.30 -6.43 -3.34
N ALA A 57 -1.44 -7.24 -2.72
CA ALA A 57 -0.37 -7.97 -3.40
C ALA A 57 -0.93 -8.88 -4.50
N TYR A 58 -2.01 -9.61 -4.23
CA TYR A 58 -2.71 -10.42 -5.22
C TYR A 58 -3.21 -9.56 -6.40
N SER A 59 -3.88 -8.44 -6.12
CA SER A 59 -4.36 -7.53 -7.17
C SER A 59 -3.25 -6.98 -8.07
N LEU A 60 -2.06 -6.73 -7.52
CA LEU A 60 -0.89 -6.28 -8.28
C LEU A 60 -0.31 -7.39 -9.15
N ALA A 61 -0.41 -8.65 -8.70
CA ALA A 61 0.08 -9.81 -9.44
C ALA A 61 -0.88 -10.23 -10.55
N THR A 62 -2.19 -10.02 -10.39
CA THR A 62 -3.23 -10.49 -11.30
C THR A 62 -3.90 -9.40 -12.13
N SER A 63 -3.43 -8.15 -12.07
CA SER A 63 -4.06 -7.05 -12.82
C SER A 63 -4.02 -7.30 -14.34
N ALA A 64 -5.19 -7.59 -14.93
CA ALA A 64 -5.33 -7.91 -16.35
C ALA A 64 -5.06 -6.69 -17.26
N ASP A 65 -5.31 -5.47 -16.77
CA ASP A 65 -5.23 -4.24 -17.57
C ASP A 65 -3.79 -3.83 -17.94
N LYS A 66 -2.79 -4.33 -17.20
CA LYS A 66 -1.38 -4.03 -17.49
C LYS A 66 -0.48 -5.06 -16.82
N VAL A 67 0.26 -5.83 -17.62
CA VAL A 67 1.40 -6.59 -17.11
C VAL A 67 2.43 -5.59 -16.61
N ARG A 68 2.47 -5.40 -15.29
CA ARG A 68 3.50 -4.61 -14.63
C ARG A 68 4.74 -5.47 -14.48
N ALA A 69 5.91 -4.89 -14.73
CA ALA A 69 7.16 -5.54 -14.37
C ALA A 69 7.15 -5.88 -12.87
N THR A 70 7.63 -7.06 -12.50
CA THR A 70 7.67 -7.54 -11.11
C THR A 70 8.26 -6.51 -10.15
N ASN A 71 9.34 -5.84 -10.56
CA ASN A 71 9.99 -4.79 -9.77
C ASN A 71 9.06 -3.61 -9.47
N THR A 72 8.16 -3.27 -10.39
CA THR A 72 7.15 -2.22 -10.17
C THR A 72 6.08 -2.67 -9.17
N CYS A 73 5.60 -3.92 -9.25
CA CYS A 73 4.65 -4.47 -8.28
C CYS A 73 5.24 -4.49 -6.87
N LEU A 74 6.49 -4.99 -6.74
CA LEU A 74 7.21 -5.01 -5.47
C LEU A 74 7.39 -3.60 -4.90
N ALA A 75 7.79 -2.64 -5.73
CA ALA A 75 7.94 -1.25 -5.30
C ALA A 75 6.61 -0.65 -4.81
N TYR A 76 5.50 -0.95 -5.47
CA TYR A 76 4.17 -0.46 -5.06
C TYR A 76 3.75 -1.09 -3.73
N TYR A 77 3.92 -2.40 -3.60
CA TYR A 77 3.63 -3.12 -2.37
C TYR A 77 4.46 -2.59 -1.20
N ASP A 78 5.78 -2.46 -1.35
CA ASP A 78 6.65 -1.99 -0.28
C ASP A 78 6.34 -0.56 0.17
N ASN A 79 6.02 0.34 -0.77
CA ASN A 79 5.64 1.70 -0.41
C ASN A 79 4.33 1.75 0.40
N VAL A 80 3.34 0.93 0.05
CA VAL A 80 2.05 0.86 0.77
C VAL A 80 2.22 0.18 2.12
N LYS A 81 2.93 -0.96 2.16
CA LYS A 81 3.26 -1.68 3.39
C LYS A 81 3.97 -0.78 4.40
N ASN A 82 5.05 -0.12 3.99
CA ASN A 82 5.82 0.75 4.88
C ASN A 82 4.99 1.96 5.34
N TRP A 83 4.11 2.47 4.48
CA TRP A 83 3.20 3.55 4.85
C TRP A 83 2.16 3.13 5.90
N LEU A 84 1.55 1.96 5.75
CA LEU A 84 0.56 1.44 6.70
C LEU A 84 1.20 1.02 8.02
N VAL A 85 2.31 0.28 7.99
CA VAL A 85 3.06 -0.10 9.20
C VAL A 85 3.61 1.12 9.95
N GLY A 86 3.99 2.18 9.23
CA GLY A 86 4.38 3.44 9.87
C GLY A 86 3.23 4.16 10.59
N LYS A 87 1.98 3.84 10.27
CA LYS A 87 0.78 4.37 10.94
C LYS A 87 0.25 3.44 12.04
N TYR A 88 0.42 2.14 11.86
CA TYR A 88 -0.15 1.08 12.70
C TYR A 88 1.00 0.19 13.20
N PRO A 89 1.47 0.38 14.44
CA PRO A 89 2.57 -0.39 15.01
C PRO A 89 2.22 -1.85 15.27
#